data_AF-A0A1E5XS37-F1
#
_entry.id   AF-A0A1E5XS37-F1
#
_cell.length_a   1.000
_cell.length_b   1.000
_cell.length_c   1.000
_cell.angle_alpha   90.00
_cell.angle_beta   90.00
_cell.angle_gamma   90.00
#
_symmetry.space_group_name_H-M   'P 1'
#
loop_
_entity.id
_entity.type
_entity.pdbx_description
1 polymer ?
#
loop_
_entity_poly.entity_id
_entity_poly.type
_entity_poly.pdbx_seq_one_letter_code
_entity_poly.pdbx_strand_id
1 'polypeptide(L)'
;MAMAVSGGGGGGRRRGRRRGGGNKPMSEINVTPMVDVMLVLLIIFMVAAPLMTVGVPIELPQTQAKQLNTEQKPITISVTNEGAIFLGDTPVALEDLTTQVAAAAVNGTEDRIYVRGDLAANYGSVMQVMGALSGAGYAKIGLITEQAAQQQDQ
;
A
#
# COMPACT_ATOMS: atom_id res chain seq x y z
N MET A 1 11.76 -121.77 -20.20
CA MET A 1 11.82 -121.60 -18.73
C MET A 1 12.66 -120.37 -18.42
N ALA A 2 12.29 -119.38 -17.63
CA ALA A 2 11.07 -119.08 -16.87
C ALA A 2 11.13 -117.56 -16.57
N MET A 3 10.11 -116.80 -17.00
CA MET A 3 9.07 -116.19 -16.16
C MET A 3 9.54 -115.20 -15.09
N ALA A 4 9.07 -113.97 -15.28
CA ALA A 4 8.96 -112.90 -14.30
C ALA A 4 7.91 -113.21 -13.23
N VAL A 5 8.06 -112.60 -12.04
CA VAL A 5 6.99 -112.17 -11.12
C VAL A 5 7.71 -111.31 -10.04
N SER A 6 7.52 -109.99 -9.97
CA SER A 6 6.39 -109.20 -9.45
C SER A 6 6.14 -109.32 -7.94
N GLY A 7 5.99 -108.16 -7.30
CA GLY A 7 5.53 -107.96 -5.92
C GLY A 7 6.40 -106.89 -5.26
N GLY A 8 6.01 -105.62 -5.20
CA GLY A 8 4.90 -105.11 -4.38
C GLY A 8 5.43 -104.87 -2.95
N GLY A 9 5.31 -103.72 -2.29
CA GLY A 9 4.60 -102.47 -2.52
C GLY A 9 4.72 -101.63 -1.23
N GLY A 10 4.18 -100.40 -1.26
CA GLY A 10 3.91 -99.56 -0.07
C GLY A 10 5.16 -98.86 0.50
N GLY A 11 5.24 -97.55 0.67
CA GLY A 11 4.19 -96.56 0.84
C GLY A 11 4.47 -95.79 2.12
N GLY A 12 4.68 -94.47 2.01
CA GLY A 12 4.24 -93.55 3.07
C GLY A 12 5.26 -92.58 3.69
N ARG A 13 5.17 -91.33 3.19
CA ARG A 13 5.05 -90.07 3.95
C ARG A 13 6.25 -89.55 4.77
N ARG A 14 6.69 -88.32 4.44
CA ARG A 14 6.64 -87.06 5.26
C ARG A 14 7.58 -86.03 4.59
N ARG A 15 7.08 -84.93 4.00
CA ARG A 15 6.55 -83.67 4.58
C ARG A 15 7.65 -82.60 4.75
N GLY A 16 7.43 -81.45 4.09
CA GLY A 16 8.17 -80.17 4.26
C GLY A 16 9.23 -79.94 3.18
N ARG A 17 9.42 -78.75 2.61
CA ARG A 17 9.18 -77.38 3.10
C ARG A 17 9.18 -76.41 1.90
N ARG A 18 8.28 -75.43 1.98
CA ARG A 18 8.14 -74.23 1.14
C ARG A 18 9.46 -73.46 0.93
N ARG A 19 9.70 -72.96 -0.28
CA ARG A 19 10.13 -71.58 -0.62
C ARG A 19 10.40 -71.56 -2.14
N GLY A 20 9.65 -70.82 -2.94
CA GLY A 20 9.74 -69.37 -2.95
C GLY A 20 11.01 -68.91 -3.67
N GLY A 21 11.21 -69.35 -4.92
CA GLY A 21 12.22 -68.82 -5.82
C GLY A 21 11.57 -67.73 -6.66
N GLY A 22 11.62 -66.50 -6.17
CA GLY A 22 10.89 -65.37 -6.72
C GLY A 22 11.21 -65.12 -8.19
N ASN A 23 10.15 -64.85 -8.95
CA ASN A 23 10.23 -63.89 -10.04
C ASN A 23 10.91 -62.65 -9.45
N LYS A 24 12.18 -62.40 -9.80
CA LYS A 24 12.79 -61.09 -9.56
C LYS A 24 11.96 -60.12 -10.40
N PRO A 25 11.15 -59.22 -9.82
CA PRO A 25 10.60 -58.15 -10.62
C PRO A 25 11.81 -57.32 -11.06
N MET A 26 12.09 -57.32 -12.37
CA MET A 26 12.97 -56.32 -12.95
C MET A 26 12.20 -55.01 -12.80
N SER A 27 12.42 -54.31 -11.70
CA SER A 27 11.98 -52.94 -11.55
C SER A 27 12.88 -52.12 -12.46
N GLU A 28 12.52 -52.02 -13.73
CA GLU A 28 13.02 -50.96 -14.58
C GLU A 28 12.70 -49.66 -13.85
N ILE A 29 13.74 -48.93 -13.46
CA ILE A 29 13.54 -47.59 -12.92
C ILE A 29 12.94 -46.81 -14.09
N ASN A 30 11.65 -46.48 -14.01
CA ASN A 30 11.04 -45.60 -14.97
C ASN A 30 11.74 -44.25 -14.85
N VAL A 31 12.72 -44.02 -15.75
CA VAL A 31 13.47 -42.77 -15.84
C VAL A 31 12.56 -41.66 -16.35
N THR A 32 11.54 -42.00 -17.12
CA THR A 32 10.56 -41.09 -17.71
C THR A 32 9.87 -40.18 -16.67
N PRO A 33 9.27 -40.71 -15.58
CA PRO A 33 8.76 -39.88 -14.49
C PRO A 33 9.83 -39.05 -13.76
N MET A 34 11.06 -39.56 -13.63
CA MET A 34 12.13 -38.81 -12.95
C MET A 34 12.58 -37.62 -13.78
N VAL A 35 12.69 -37.78 -15.09
CA VAL A 35 13.04 -36.71 -16.02
C VAL A 35 11.94 -35.65 -16.05
N ASP A 36 10.67 -36.05 -16.03
CA ASP A 36 9.52 -35.12 -15.98
C ASP A 36 9.57 -34.22 -14.73
N VAL A 37 9.78 -34.80 -13.54
CA VAL A 37 9.93 -34.02 -12.29
C VAL A 37 11.12 -33.07 -12.36
N MET A 38 12.26 -33.51 -12.92
CA MET A 38 13.44 -32.65 -13.08
C MET A 38 13.18 -31.49 -14.06
N LEU A 39 12.48 -31.74 -15.18
CA LEU A 39 12.12 -30.72 -16.16
C LEU A 39 11.13 -29.69 -15.60
N VAL A 40 10.14 -30.14 -14.81
CA VAL A 40 9.21 -29.23 -14.11
C VAL A 40 9.96 -28.29 -13.17
N LEU A 41 10.92 -28.79 -12.39
CA LEU A 41 11.74 -27.95 -11.51
C LEU A 41 12.57 -26.93 -12.29
N LEU A 42 13.15 -27.31 -13.43
CA LEU A 42 13.89 -26.39 -14.31
C LEU A 42 12.99 -25.28 -14.87
N ILE A 43 11.78 -25.62 -15.30
CA ILE A 43 10.80 -24.63 -15.80
C ILE A 43 10.39 -23.67 -14.67
N ILE A 44 10.15 -24.16 -13.46
CA ILE A 44 9.82 -23.31 -12.31
C ILE A 44 10.94 -22.29 -12.05
N PHE A 45 12.20 -22.72 -12.02
CA PHE A 45 13.33 -21.81 -11.84
C PHE A 45 13.50 -20.81 -12.99
N MET A 46 13.28 -21.25 -14.24
CA MET A 46 13.33 -20.37 -15.42
C MET A 46 12.24 -19.29 -15.40
N VAL A 47 11.04 -19.61 -14.90
CA VAL A 47 9.89 -18.69 -14.85
C VAL A 47 9.91 -17.80 -13.60
N ALA A 48 10.47 -18.26 -12.48
CA ALA A 48 10.56 -17.46 -11.25
C ALA A 48 11.59 -16.31 -11.35
N ALA A 49 12.69 -16.50 -12.09
CA ALA A 49 13.72 -15.48 -12.26
C ALA A 49 13.24 -14.13 -12.85
N PRO A 50 12.41 -14.07 -13.92
CA PRO A 50 11.96 -12.80 -14.49
C PRO A 50 11.01 -11.99 -13.59
N LEU A 51 10.47 -12.56 -12.52
CA LEU A 51 9.61 -11.83 -11.57
C LEU A 51 10.39 -11.00 -10.55
N MET A 52 11.73 -11.09 -10.51
CA MET A 52 12.57 -10.39 -9.53
C MET A 52 12.96 -8.95 -9.91
N THR A 53 12.48 -8.37 -11.02
CA THR A 53 12.92 -7.03 -11.43
C THR A 53 11.82 -6.15 -12.02
N VAL A 54 10.79 -5.83 -11.23
CA VAL A 54 9.94 -4.65 -11.53
C VAL A 54 10.00 -3.67 -10.36
N GLY A 55 11.22 -3.22 -10.04
CA GLY A 55 11.41 -1.98 -9.31
C GLY A 55 11.45 -0.85 -10.34
N VAL A 56 10.40 -0.05 -10.41
CA VAL A 56 10.46 1.22 -11.16
C VAL A 56 11.58 2.05 -10.53
N PRO A 57 12.63 2.47 -11.26
CA PRO A 57 13.59 3.42 -10.73
C PRO A 57 12.88 4.76 -10.60
N ILE A 58 12.46 5.11 -9.39
CA ILE A 58 11.98 6.45 -9.09
C ILE A 58 13.23 7.30 -8.92
N GLU A 59 13.58 8.06 -9.96
CA GLU A 59 14.51 9.17 -9.84
C GLU A 59 13.85 10.25 -8.96
N LEU A 60 14.17 10.22 -7.68
CA LEU A 60 13.92 11.35 -6.79
C LEU A 60 14.92 12.44 -7.19
N PRO A 61 14.49 13.60 -7.71
CA PRO A 61 15.39 14.71 -7.93
C PRO A 61 15.99 15.09 -6.57
N GLN A 62 17.30 14.89 -6.42
CA GLN A 62 18.09 15.46 -5.34
C GLN A 62 18.16 16.96 -5.57
N THR A 63 17.05 17.66 -5.32
CA THR A 63 17.11 19.09 -5.07
C THR A 63 17.97 19.22 -3.83
N GLN A 64 19.14 19.82 -3.97
CA GLN A 64 19.92 20.32 -2.86
C GLN A 64 18.95 21.18 -2.04
N ALA A 65 18.42 20.59 -0.98
CA ALA A 65 17.56 21.25 -0.02
C ALA A 65 18.44 22.24 0.71
N LYS A 66 18.68 23.40 0.08
CA LYS A 66 18.67 24.63 0.83
C LYS A 66 17.33 24.57 1.55
N GLN A 67 17.38 24.33 2.85
CA GLN A 67 16.24 24.49 3.74
C GLN A 67 15.79 25.94 3.56
N LEU A 68 15.00 26.21 2.52
CA LEU A 68 13.91 27.14 2.66
C LEU A 68 12.93 26.38 3.55
N ASN A 69 13.17 26.46 4.86
CA ASN A 69 12.09 26.68 5.78
C ASN A 69 11.39 27.96 5.34
N THR A 70 10.69 27.91 4.21
CA THR A 70 9.47 28.66 4.12
C THR A 70 8.48 27.77 4.85
N GLU A 71 8.52 27.85 6.19
CA GLU A 71 7.29 27.81 6.94
C GLU A 71 6.43 28.90 6.32
N GLN A 72 5.74 28.58 5.21
CA GLN A 72 4.75 29.44 4.61
C GLN A 72 3.68 29.51 5.67
N LYS A 73 3.78 30.53 6.54
CA LYS A 73 2.82 30.73 7.61
C LYS A 73 1.46 30.75 6.93
N PRO A 74 0.57 29.82 7.28
CA PRO A 74 -0.73 29.76 6.65
C PRO A 74 -1.45 31.09 6.85
N ILE A 75 -1.92 31.69 5.76
CA ILE A 75 -2.67 32.95 5.83
C ILE A 75 -3.94 32.65 6.60
N THR A 76 -4.03 33.20 7.81
CA THR A 76 -5.16 32.97 8.70
C THR A 76 -5.95 34.27 8.84
N ILE A 77 -7.24 34.19 8.53
CA ILE A 77 -8.18 35.31 8.65
C ILE A 77 -9.13 34.98 9.79
N SER A 78 -9.14 35.79 10.84
CA SER A 78 -10.05 35.60 11.98
C SER A 78 -11.22 36.55 11.88
N VAL A 79 -12.43 36.06 12.19
CA VAL A 79 -13.66 36.86 12.24
C VAL A 79 -14.23 36.79 13.65
N THR A 80 -14.40 37.94 14.29
CA THR A 80 -14.97 38.05 15.64
C THR A 80 -16.51 38.08 15.60
N ASN A 81 -17.15 37.92 16.77
CA ASN A 81 -18.61 38.05 16.91
C ASN A 81 -19.13 39.44 16.48
N GLU A 82 -18.35 40.49 16.71
CA GLU A 82 -18.68 41.86 16.30
C GLU A 82 -18.57 42.07 14.77
N GLY A 83 -18.08 41.06 14.02
CA GLY A 83 -17.87 41.14 12.59
C GLY A 83 -16.55 41.81 12.19
N ALA A 84 -15.65 42.07 13.15
CA ALA A 84 -14.32 42.57 12.86
C ALA A 84 -13.45 41.47 12.25
N ILE A 85 -12.68 41.83 11.23
CA ILE A 85 -11.85 40.91 10.46
C ILE A 85 -10.38 41.19 10.76
N PHE A 86 -9.62 40.12 11.00
CA PHE A 86 -8.20 40.18 11.30
C PHE A 86 -7.41 39.28 10.37
N LEU A 87 -6.30 39.76 9.83
CA LEU A 87 -5.32 38.99 9.09
C LEU A 87 -4.14 38.70 10.02
N GLY A 88 -4.04 37.46 10.53
CA GLY A 88 -3.18 37.15 11.67
C GLY A 88 -3.59 37.98 12.88
N ASP A 89 -2.74 38.94 13.26
CA ASP A 89 -2.95 39.87 14.38
C ASP A 89 -3.34 41.29 13.94
N THR A 90 -3.42 41.55 12.63
CA THR A 90 -3.69 42.90 12.10
C THR A 90 -5.17 43.07 11.77
N PRO A 91 -5.87 44.10 12.30
CA PRO A 91 -7.23 44.39 11.89
C PRO A 91 -7.27 44.89 10.44
N VAL A 92 -8.19 44.36 9.64
CA VAL A 92 -8.34 44.70 8.22
C VAL A 92 -9.82 44.92 7.90
N ALA A 93 -10.11 45.97 7.14
CA ALA A 93 -11.46 46.21 6.62
C ALA A 93 -11.77 45.22 5.48
N LEU A 94 -13.06 44.88 5.30
CA LEU A 94 -13.47 43.94 4.25
C LEU A 94 -13.05 44.39 2.85
N GLU A 95 -13.04 45.70 2.62
CA GLU A 95 -12.66 46.36 1.36
C GLU A 95 -11.18 46.16 1.02
N ASP A 96 -10.32 46.14 2.04
CA ASP A 96 -8.87 46.00 1.90
C ASP A 96 -8.39 44.55 2.02
N LEU A 97 -9.29 43.63 2.41
CA LEU A 97 -8.98 42.24 2.68
C LEU A 97 -8.27 41.58 1.49
N THR A 98 -8.81 41.73 0.28
CA THR A 98 -8.26 41.10 -0.92
C THR A 98 -6.86 41.61 -1.24
N THR A 99 -6.61 42.90 -1.04
CA THR A 99 -5.32 43.55 -1.29
C THR A 99 -4.27 43.10 -0.27
N GLN A 100 -4.64 43.06 1.01
CA GLN A 100 -3.76 42.62 2.09
C GLN A 100 -3.43 41.13 1.98
N VAL A 101 -4.42 40.30 1.62
CA VAL A 101 -4.21 38.87 1.39
C VAL A 101 -3.35 38.63 0.16
N ALA A 102 -3.53 39.42 -0.92
CA ALA A 102 -2.65 39.35 -2.09
C ALA A 102 -1.20 39.77 -1.77
N ALA A 103 -1.01 40.74 -0.88
CA ALA A 103 0.31 41.14 -0.40
C ALA A 103 0.97 40.10 0.51
N ALA A 104 0.17 39.35 1.29
CA ALA A 104 0.63 38.27 2.15
C ALA A 104 0.84 36.94 1.40
N ALA A 105 0.15 36.74 0.27
CA ALA A 105 0.25 35.55 -0.56
C ALA A 105 1.59 35.52 -1.32
N VAL A 106 2.36 34.47 -1.08
CA VAL A 106 3.67 34.25 -1.72
C VAL A 106 3.50 33.53 -3.05
N ASN A 107 2.55 32.58 -3.13
CA ASN A 107 2.23 31.84 -4.35
C ASN A 107 0.94 32.32 -5.01
N GLY A 108 0.42 33.48 -4.61
CA GLY A 108 -0.81 34.06 -5.14
C GLY A 108 -2.06 33.25 -4.77
N THR A 109 -2.91 32.97 -5.75
CA THR A 109 -4.21 32.28 -5.55
C THR A 109 -4.07 30.79 -5.19
N GLU A 110 -2.87 30.22 -5.31
CA GLU A 110 -2.58 28.82 -4.97
C GLU A 110 -2.35 28.60 -3.47
N ASP A 111 -2.15 29.68 -2.71
CA ASP A 111 -1.96 29.62 -1.26
C ASP A 111 -3.24 29.19 -0.54
N ARG A 112 -3.06 28.34 0.49
CA ARG A 112 -4.17 27.88 1.31
C ARG A 112 -4.48 28.92 2.38
N ILE A 113 -5.70 29.44 2.35
CA ILE A 113 -6.18 30.43 3.32
C ILE A 113 -7.06 29.72 4.34
N TYR A 114 -6.84 30.00 5.61
CA TYR A 114 -7.66 29.51 6.70
C TYR A 114 -8.52 30.64 7.26
N VAL A 115 -9.83 30.44 7.28
CA VAL A 115 -10.77 31.38 7.90
C VAL A 115 -11.14 30.82 9.26
N ARG A 116 -10.71 31.50 10.32
CA ARG A 116 -11.05 31.22 11.71
C ARG A 116 -12.31 31.98 12.10
N GLY A 117 -13.34 31.25 12.49
CA GLY A 117 -14.54 31.81 13.11
C GLY A 117 -14.67 31.34 14.56
N ASP A 118 -14.96 32.27 15.46
CA ASP A 118 -15.51 31.92 16.78
C ASP A 118 -16.89 31.25 16.59
N LEU A 119 -17.32 30.43 17.54
CA LEU A 119 -18.68 29.86 17.58
C LEU A 119 -19.75 30.93 17.61
N ALA A 120 -19.44 32.04 18.27
CA ALA A 120 -20.29 33.22 18.30
C ALA A 120 -20.09 34.12 17.07
N ALA A 121 -19.14 33.82 16.17
CA ALA A 121 -18.90 34.66 15.00
C ALA A 121 -20.15 34.77 14.13
N ASN A 122 -20.40 35.98 13.65
CA ASN A 122 -21.52 36.23 12.75
C ASN A 122 -21.30 35.44 11.45
N TYR A 123 -22.11 34.39 11.24
CA TYR A 123 -22.05 33.56 10.05
C TYR A 123 -22.13 34.37 8.75
N GLY A 124 -22.89 35.47 8.75
CA GLY A 124 -22.97 36.39 7.62
C GLY A 124 -21.64 37.04 7.29
N SER A 125 -20.90 37.51 8.31
CA SER A 125 -19.56 38.10 8.12
C SER A 125 -18.55 37.08 7.60
N VAL A 126 -18.59 35.84 8.09
CA VAL A 126 -17.74 34.75 7.60
C VAL A 126 -18.04 34.47 6.12
N MET A 127 -19.33 34.41 5.74
CA MET A 127 -19.73 34.18 4.35
C MET A 127 -19.32 35.32 3.42
N GLN A 128 -19.37 36.58 3.88
CA GLN A 128 -18.89 37.73 3.10
C GLN A 128 -17.39 37.65 2.85
N VAL A 129 -16.60 37.29 3.88
CA VAL A 129 -15.14 37.07 3.76
C VAL A 129 -14.84 35.94 2.77
N MET A 130 -15.50 34.79 2.91
CA MET A 130 -15.35 33.65 2.00
C MET A 130 -15.70 34.04 0.56
N GLY A 131 -16.77 34.81 0.36
CA GLY A 131 -17.20 35.31 -0.94
C GLY A 131 -16.19 36.26 -1.58
N ALA A 132 -15.64 37.20 -0.79
CA ALA A 132 -14.62 38.13 -1.25
C ALA A 132 -13.33 37.39 -1.70
N LEU A 133 -12.89 36.41 -0.92
CA LEU A 133 -11.71 35.58 -1.24
C LEU A 133 -11.95 34.68 -2.47
N SER A 134 -13.13 34.06 -2.56
CA SER A 134 -13.50 33.26 -3.72
C SER A 134 -13.59 34.11 -5.00
N GLY A 135 -14.16 35.31 -4.91
CA GLY A 135 -14.21 36.27 -6.02
C GLY A 135 -12.84 36.78 -6.46
N ALA A 136 -11.87 36.84 -5.53
CA ALA A 136 -10.48 37.14 -5.83
C ALA A 136 -9.69 35.97 -6.44
N GLY A 137 -10.30 34.78 -6.58
CA GLY A 137 -9.70 33.62 -7.23
C GLY A 137 -9.01 32.62 -6.30
N TYR A 138 -9.11 32.78 -4.98
CA TYR A 138 -8.58 31.81 -4.03
C TYR A 138 -9.44 30.56 -3.98
N ALA A 139 -8.90 29.44 -4.49
CA ALA A 139 -9.63 28.17 -4.56
C ALA A 139 -9.53 27.33 -3.27
N LYS A 140 -8.45 27.52 -2.50
CA LYS A 140 -8.12 26.68 -1.33
C LYS A 140 -8.44 27.41 -0.03
N ILE A 141 -9.72 27.58 0.27
CA ILE A 141 -10.17 28.22 1.51
C ILE A 141 -10.64 27.14 2.49
N GLY A 142 -9.98 27.04 3.65
CA GLY A 142 -10.35 26.14 4.74
C GLY A 142 -11.00 26.90 5.88
N LEU A 143 -12.11 26.41 6.42
CA LEU A 143 -12.71 26.97 7.63
C LEU A 143 -12.19 26.21 8.85
N ILE A 144 -11.70 26.94 9.85
CA ILE A 144 -11.30 26.39 11.15
C ILE A 144 -12.16 27.03 12.24
N THR A 145 -12.75 26.20 13.09
CA THR A 145 -13.45 26.65 14.29
C THR A 145 -12.55 26.43 15.50
N GLU A 146 -12.52 27.38 16.42
CA GLU A 146 -11.62 27.34 17.58
C GLU A 146 -11.90 26.14 18.53
N GLN A 147 -13.00 25.41 18.34
CA GLN A 147 -13.29 24.17 19.07
C GLN A 147 -12.41 22.97 18.71
N ALA A 148 -11.73 22.96 17.56
CA ALA A 148 -11.03 21.76 17.07
C ALA A 148 -9.48 21.85 17.10
N ALA A 149 -8.90 23.00 17.44
CA ALA A 149 -7.46 23.24 17.32
C ALA A 149 -6.61 22.77 18.52
N GLN A 150 -7.22 22.18 19.57
CA GLN A 150 -6.46 21.68 20.73
C GLN A 150 -5.88 20.26 20.56
N GLN A 151 -5.94 19.66 19.37
CA GLN A 151 -5.50 18.28 19.12
C GLN A 151 -4.50 18.19 17.96
N GLN A 152 -3.34 18.83 18.06
CA GLN A 152 -2.19 18.45 17.20
C GLN A 152 -0.79 18.77 17.74
N ASP A 153 -0.66 19.19 19.01
CA ASP A 153 0.64 19.34 19.70
C ASP A 153 0.79 18.35 20.87
N GLN A 154 0.65 17.04 20.60
CA GLN A 154 1.12 15.96 21.50
C GLN A 154 1.89 14.89 20.74
#